data_AF-A0A9R1RNN0-F1
#
_entry.id   AF-A0A9R1RNN0-F1
#
_cell.length_a   1.000
_cell.length_b   1.000
_cell.length_c   1.000
_cell.angle_alpha   90.00
_cell.angle_beta   90.00
_cell.angle_gamma   90.00
#
_symmetry.space_group_name_H-M   'P 1'
#
loop_
_entity.id
_entity.type
_entity.pdbx_description
1 polymer ?
#
loop_
_entity_poly.entity_id
_entity_poly.type
_entity_poly.pdbx_seq_one_letter_code
_entity_poly.pdbx_strand_id
1 'polypeptide(L)'
;MGERKVLNKYYPPDFDPAKIPRRKQPKNKQITVRMMLPMSIRCGTCGTYIYKGTKFNSRKEDCIGETYLGIQIFRFYFKCTRCSAEMTFKTDPQNSDYTVESGASRNFEPWREEDEVVDKQKRKREEEEMGDAMRALENRAMDSKQDMDILAALEEMRSMKSRHAGVSVDQMLEILKHSAHQKEEKTVAELDEEDEELIKSITFRNSKDYVKRIEDDDDDDEDFGIPGKPTDGSFSFCRSMDLLNQC
;
A
#
# COMPACT_ATOMS: atom_id res chain seq x y z
N MET A 1 44.08 21.03 -36.74
CA MET A 1 43.41 21.21 -35.43
C MET A 1 44.48 21.09 -34.35
N GLY A 2 44.52 22.00 -33.38
CA GLY A 2 45.44 21.88 -32.26
C GLY A 2 45.11 20.67 -31.39
N GLU A 3 46.12 20.05 -30.79
CA GLU A 3 45.96 18.91 -29.90
C GLU A 3 45.20 19.30 -28.62
N ARG A 4 44.46 18.36 -28.01
CA ARG A 4 43.75 18.61 -26.73
C ARG A 4 44.72 18.98 -25.60
N LYS A 5 45.93 18.41 -25.62
CA LYS A 5 46.98 18.65 -24.63
C LYS A 5 48.21 19.25 -25.31
N VAL A 6 48.13 20.54 -25.60
CA VAL A 6 49.27 21.27 -26.16
C VAL A 6 50.34 21.45 -25.09
N LEU A 7 51.54 20.91 -25.32
CA LEU A 7 52.70 21.08 -24.43
C LEU A 7 53.13 22.55 -24.34
N ASN A 8 53.33 23.19 -25.50
CA ASN A 8 53.84 24.57 -25.57
C ASN A 8 52.86 25.45 -26.34
N LYS A 9 52.44 26.55 -25.70
CA LYS A 9 51.68 27.62 -26.36
C LYS A 9 52.68 28.72 -26.73
N TYR A 10 52.62 29.21 -27.96
CA TYR A 10 53.44 30.34 -28.38
C TYR A 10 53.02 31.59 -27.62
N TYR A 11 53.95 32.20 -26.89
CA TYR A 11 53.80 33.52 -26.28
C TYR A 11 54.63 34.52 -27.11
N PRO A 12 54.06 35.68 -27.48
CA PRO A 12 54.83 36.69 -28.21
C PRO A 12 55.99 37.23 -27.34
N PRO A 13 57.11 37.67 -27.94
CA PRO A 13 58.30 38.09 -27.20
C PRO A 13 58.08 39.29 -26.27
N ASP A 14 57.09 40.12 -26.56
CA ASP A 14 56.73 41.30 -25.76
C ASP A 14 55.73 40.98 -24.62
N PHE A 15 55.36 39.70 -24.42
CA PHE A 15 54.38 39.29 -23.44
C PHE A 15 54.90 39.42 -22.00
N ASP A 16 54.36 40.37 -21.25
CA ASP A 16 54.64 40.56 -19.83
C ASP A 16 53.44 40.10 -18.98
N PRO A 17 53.58 39.04 -18.15
CA PRO A 17 52.49 38.53 -17.32
C PRO A 17 52.02 39.52 -16.25
N ALA A 18 52.81 40.53 -15.88
CA ALA A 18 52.42 41.50 -14.84
C ALA A 18 51.41 42.55 -15.35
N LYS A 19 51.36 42.80 -16.66
CA LYS A 19 50.51 43.85 -17.26
C LYS A 19 49.05 43.43 -17.44
N ILE A 20 48.73 42.13 -17.32
CA ILE A 20 47.39 41.60 -17.56
C ILE A 20 46.60 41.54 -16.24
N PRO A 21 45.50 42.28 -16.10
CA PRO A 21 44.67 42.20 -14.90
C PRO A 21 43.95 40.85 -14.84
N ARG A 22 43.94 40.24 -13.65
CA ARG A 22 43.09 39.07 -13.39
C ARG A 22 41.63 39.50 -13.42
N ARG A 23 40.83 38.90 -14.32
CA ARG A 23 39.38 39.11 -14.37
C ARG A 23 38.74 38.60 -13.08
N LYS A 24 38.36 39.51 -12.18
CA LYS A 24 37.55 39.20 -11.00
C LYS A 24 36.09 39.00 -11.44
N GLN A 25 35.58 37.78 -11.32
CA GLN A 25 34.15 37.52 -11.51
C GLN A 25 33.38 37.93 -10.25
N PRO A 26 32.12 38.38 -10.38
CA PRO A 26 31.29 38.67 -9.21
C PRO A 26 31.10 37.40 -8.36
N LYS A 27 30.99 37.57 -7.04
CA LYS A 27 30.92 36.46 -6.08
C LYS A 27 29.69 35.56 -6.27
N ASN A 28 28.54 36.15 -6.62
CA ASN A 28 27.28 35.43 -6.83
C ASN A 28 27.05 35.17 -8.31
N LYS A 29 28.02 34.55 -8.97
CA LYS A 29 27.86 34.22 -10.39
C LYS A 29 27.12 32.90 -10.52
N GLN A 30 26.06 32.93 -11.32
CA GLN A 30 25.37 31.72 -11.72
C GLN A 30 26.23 30.91 -12.71
N ILE A 31 26.57 29.68 -12.34
CA ILE A 31 27.42 28.78 -13.14
C ILE A 31 26.53 27.73 -13.81
N THR A 32 26.64 27.57 -15.13
CA THR A 32 25.93 26.51 -15.84
C THR A 32 26.65 25.18 -15.65
N VAL A 33 25.97 24.20 -15.04
CA VAL A 33 26.50 22.85 -14.80
C VAL A 33 25.53 21.82 -15.36
N ARG A 34 26.04 20.82 -16.08
CA ARG A 34 25.22 19.69 -16.56
C ARG A 34 25.18 18.61 -15.47
N MET A 35 24.01 18.39 -14.89
CA MET A 35 23.81 17.45 -13.77
C MET A 35 22.71 16.45 -14.08
N MET A 36 22.66 15.37 -13.30
CA MET A 36 21.55 14.41 -13.27
C MET A 36 20.65 14.70 -12.07
N LEU A 37 19.37 14.40 -12.20
CA LEU A 37 18.41 14.63 -11.13
C LEU A 37 18.56 13.56 -10.04
N PRO A 38 18.78 13.93 -8.77
CA PRO A 38 19.09 12.98 -7.70
C PRO A 38 17.86 12.20 -7.22
N MET A 39 16.67 12.78 -7.36
CA MET A 39 15.38 12.21 -6.92
C MET A 39 14.37 12.20 -8.07
N SER A 40 13.24 11.53 -7.89
CA SER A 40 12.09 11.65 -8.79
C SER A 40 11.19 12.81 -8.35
N ILE A 41 10.80 13.65 -9.30
CA ILE A 41 10.07 14.89 -9.04
C ILE A 41 8.86 14.99 -9.96
N ARG A 42 7.75 15.53 -9.45
CA ARG A 42 6.59 15.94 -10.24
C ARG A 42 6.60 17.47 -10.38
N CYS A 43 6.51 17.96 -11.61
CA CYS A 43 6.40 19.40 -11.87
C CYS A 43 5.06 19.94 -11.34
N GLY A 44 5.11 21.04 -10.58
CA GLY A 44 3.91 21.67 -10.01
C GLY A 44 3.00 22.31 -11.07
N THR A 45 3.56 22.76 -12.21
CA THR A 45 2.79 23.48 -13.24
C THR A 45 2.10 22.55 -14.24
N CYS A 46 2.80 21.52 -14.74
CA CYS A 46 2.28 20.65 -15.81
C CYS A 46 2.06 19.20 -15.38
N GLY A 47 2.34 18.87 -14.12
CA GLY A 47 2.18 17.51 -13.59
C GLY A 47 3.10 16.46 -14.22
N THR A 48 4.05 16.85 -15.08
CA THR A 48 4.99 15.93 -15.71
C THR A 48 5.96 15.37 -14.69
N TYR A 49 6.13 14.06 -14.70
CA TYR A 49 7.11 13.36 -13.88
C TYR A 49 8.48 13.40 -14.53
N ILE A 50 9.47 13.77 -13.72
CA ILE A 50 10.89 13.78 -14.08
C ILE A 50 11.55 12.73 -13.20
N TYR A 51 12.04 11.67 -13.82
CA TYR A 51 12.63 10.54 -13.11
C TYR A 51 14.07 10.84 -12.70
N LYS A 52 14.53 10.13 -11.65
CA LYS A 52 15.92 10.13 -11.20
C LYS A 52 16.84 9.80 -12.37
N GLY A 53 17.98 10.49 -12.45
CA GLY A 53 18.97 10.28 -13.51
C GLY A 53 18.72 11.10 -14.80
N THR A 54 17.62 11.85 -14.90
CA THR A 54 17.40 12.74 -16.04
C THR A 54 18.50 13.81 -16.11
N LYS A 55 19.17 13.93 -17.26
CA LYS A 55 20.25 14.90 -17.48
C LYS A 55 19.68 16.27 -17.86
N PHE A 56 20.09 17.32 -17.17
CA PHE A 56 19.69 18.69 -17.49
C PHE A 56 20.86 19.66 -17.37
N ASN A 57 20.74 20.77 -18.12
CA ASN A 57 21.60 21.93 -17.92
C ASN A 57 21.01 22.74 -16.77
N SER A 58 21.70 22.72 -15.65
CA SER A 58 21.34 23.43 -14.44
C SER A 58 22.11 24.73 -14.34
N ARG A 59 21.52 25.72 -13.67
CA ARG A 59 22.20 26.92 -13.24
C ARG A 59 22.45 26.78 -11.73
N LYS A 60 23.72 26.73 -11.33
CA LYS A 60 24.18 26.63 -9.95
C LYS A 60 24.38 28.03 -9.37
N GLU A 61 23.82 28.27 -8.18
CA GLU A 61 24.04 29.46 -7.36
C GLU A 61 24.40 29.02 -5.94
N ASP A 62 25.23 29.81 -5.25
CA ASP A 62 25.60 29.57 -3.86
C ASP A 62 24.57 30.29 -2.96
N CYS A 63 23.94 29.57 -2.03
CA CYS A 63 22.97 30.15 -1.10
C CYS A 63 23.70 31.05 -0.09
N ILE A 64 23.44 32.36 -0.16
CA ILE A 64 24.05 33.33 0.76
C ILE A 64 23.35 33.23 2.12
N GLY A 65 24.12 32.94 3.17
CA GLY A 65 23.63 32.90 4.56
C GLY A 65 23.28 31.50 5.09
N GLU A 66 23.25 30.48 4.23
CA GLU A 66 22.98 29.09 4.61
C GLU A 66 24.25 28.25 4.43
N THR A 67 24.99 28.03 5.51
CA THR A 67 26.16 27.14 5.54
C THR A 67 26.01 26.15 6.68
N TYR A 68 26.23 24.88 6.40
CA TYR A 68 26.17 23.82 7.41
C TYR A 68 27.60 23.45 7.83
N LEU A 69 27.97 23.75 9.08
CA LEU A 69 29.32 23.45 9.63
C LEU A 69 30.48 23.91 8.72
N GLY A 70 30.29 25.01 7.98
CA GLY A 70 31.27 25.55 7.02
C GLY A 70 31.16 25.01 5.57
N ILE A 71 30.26 24.07 5.31
CA ILE A 71 29.94 23.57 3.98
C ILE A 71 28.91 24.50 3.33
N GLN A 72 29.20 24.91 2.09
CA GLN A 72 28.31 25.77 1.30
C GLN A 72 27.11 24.97 0.77
N ILE A 73 25.91 25.54 0.92
CA ILE A 73 24.69 25.01 0.32
C ILE A 73 24.51 25.62 -1.07
N PHE A 74 24.22 24.78 -2.05
CA PHE A 74 24.01 25.20 -3.43
C PHE A 74 22.54 25.10 -3.80
N ARG A 75 22.05 26.11 -4.52
CA ARG A 75 20.74 26.12 -5.16
C ARG A 75 20.92 25.88 -6.66
N PHE A 76 20.17 24.93 -7.17
CA PHE A 76 20.15 24.60 -8.60
C PHE A 76 18.83 25.01 -9.20
N TYR A 77 18.89 25.73 -10.32
CA TYR A 77 17.74 26.03 -11.15
C TYR A 77 17.79 25.17 -12.40
N PHE A 78 16.68 24.52 -12.71
CA PHE A 78 16.50 23.78 -13.95
C PHE A 78 15.11 24.02 -14.51
N LYS A 79 14.94 23.72 -15.80
CA LYS A 79 13.66 23.91 -16.50
C LYS A 79 12.98 22.57 -16.71
N CYS A 80 11.66 22.56 -16.56
CA CYS A 80 10.86 21.41 -16.96
C CYS A 80 10.93 21.23 -18.49
N THR A 81 10.95 19.97 -18.95
CA THR A 81 11.00 19.62 -20.38
C THR A 81 9.73 20.02 -21.14
N ARG A 82 8.58 20.09 -20.47
CA ARG A 82 7.28 20.39 -21.10
C ARG A 82 6.87 21.86 -20.98
N CYS A 83 6.78 22.40 -19.77
CA CYS A 83 6.25 23.75 -19.52
C CYS A 83 7.33 24.84 -19.42
N SER A 84 8.61 24.49 -19.52
CA SER A 84 9.75 25.41 -19.32
C SER A 84 9.75 26.18 -18.00
N ALA A 85 8.89 25.81 -17.04
CA ALA A 85 8.87 26.39 -15.70
C ALA A 85 10.20 26.10 -14.99
N GLU A 86 10.70 27.11 -14.27
CA GLU A 86 11.92 26.99 -13.49
C GLU A 86 11.60 26.32 -12.15
N MET A 87 12.36 25.27 -11.86
CA MET A 87 12.24 24.45 -10.66
C MET A 87 13.55 24.57 -9.89
N THR A 88 13.46 24.62 -8.57
CA THR A 88 14.62 24.82 -7.70
C THR A 88 14.76 23.74 -6.65
N PHE A 89 16.01 23.32 -6.43
CA PHE A 89 16.35 22.42 -5.35
C PHE A 89 17.68 22.83 -4.70
N LYS A 90 17.79 22.56 -3.40
CA LYS A 90 18.95 22.81 -2.56
C LYS A 90 19.64 21.51 -2.18
N THR A 91 20.93 21.63 -1.85
CA THR A 91 21.72 20.54 -1.25
C THR A 91 21.60 20.53 0.26
N ASP A 92 21.30 19.38 0.87
CA ASP A 92 21.21 19.23 2.33
C ASP A 92 22.36 18.35 2.85
N PRO A 93 23.46 18.96 3.32
CA PRO A 93 24.63 18.21 3.78
C PRO A 93 24.37 17.39 5.06
N GLN A 94 23.34 17.71 5.84
CA GLN A 94 22.98 16.95 7.04
C GLN A 94 22.49 15.53 6.71
N ASN A 95 21.66 15.40 5.66
CA ASN A 95 21.04 14.13 5.27
C ASN A 95 21.68 13.51 4.01
N SER A 96 22.75 14.12 3.48
CA SER A 96 23.37 13.76 2.20
C SER A 96 22.38 13.72 1.02
N ASP A 97 21.31 14.52 1.12
CA ASP A 97 20.16 14.50 0.22
C ASP A 97 19.97 15.89 -0.41
N TYR A 98 18.94 16.03 -1.24
CA TYR A 98 18.53 17.31 -1.79
C TYR A 98 17.08 17.59 -1.41
N THR A 99 16.76 18.85 -1.17
CA THR A 99 15.40 19.35 -0.88
C THR A 99 14.89 20.19 -2.03
N VAL A 100 13.62 20.02 -2.34
CA VAL A 100 12.95 20.83 -3.36
C VAL A 100 12.44 22.11 -2.70
N GLU A 101 12.81 23.27 -3.23
CA GLU A 101 12.31 24.57 -2.74
C GLU A 101 11.04 24.99 -3.49
N SER A 102 11.11 25.08 -4.82
CA SER A 102 10.01 25.65 -5.62
C SER A 102 9.79 24.96 -6.96
N GLY A 103 8.54 25.00 -7.41
CA GLY A 103 8.13 24.54 -8.75
C GLY A 103 7.93 23.02 -8.86
N ALA A 104 8.10 22.28 -7.78
CA ALA A 104 7.99 20.82 -7.81
C ALA A 104 7.65 20.18 -6.47
N SER A 105 7.14 18.96 -6.54
CA SER A 105 7.00 18.07 -5.39
C SER A 105 7.84 16.82 -5.61
N ARG A 106 8.56 16.37 -4.58
CA ARG A 106 9.22 15.06 -4.59
C ARG A 106 8.15 13.98 -4.70
N ASN A 107 8.41 12.92 -5.46
CA ASN A 107 7.53 11.75 -5.43
C ASN A 107 7.62 11.07 -4.07
N PHE A 108 6.48 10.65 -3.53
CA PHE A 108 6.45 9.94 -2.25
C PHE A 108 6.97 8.51 -2.44
N GLU A 109 7.98 8.15 -1.66
CA GLU A 109 8.57 6.83 -1.61
C GLU A 109 8.15 6.20 -0.28
N PRO A 110 7.22 5.22 -0.26
CA PRO A 110 6.66 4.68 0.99
C PRO A 110 7.72 4.17 1.99
N TRP A 111 8.78 3.53 1.47
CA TRP A 111 9.87 3.01 2.29
C TRP A 111 10.59 4.09 3.11
N ARG A 112 10.62 5.36 2.67
CA ARG A 112 11.25 6.45 3.43
C ARG A 112 10.46 6.80 4.69
N GLU A 113 9.13 6.74 4.64
CA GLU A 113 8.31 6.97 5.83
C GLU A 113 8.40 5.78 6.80
N GLU A 114 8.42 4.56 6.26
CA GLU A 114 8.63 3.34 7.05
C GLU A 114 9.99 3.39 7.79
N ASP A 115 11.07 3.74 7.09
CA ASP A 115 12.41 3.90 7.70
C ASP A 115 12.41 4.98 8.80
N GLU A 116 11.78 6.13 8.56
CA GLU A 116 11.68 7.19 9.58
C GLU A 116 10.86 6.76 10.81
N VAL A 117 9.81 5.96 10.62
CA VAL A 117 8.99 5.44 11.72
C VAL A 117 9.79 4.39 12.50
N VAL A 118 10.48 3.49 11.82
CA VAL A 118 11.34 2.47 12.43
C VAL A 118 12.47 3.12 13.22
N ASP A 119 13.17 4.11 12.66
CA ASP A 119 14.24 4.83 13.36
C ASP A 119 13.72 5.58 14.59
N LYS A 120 12.55 6.22 14.49
CA LYS A 120 11.91 6.88 15.65
C LYS A 120 11.51 5.87 16.73
N GLN A 121 10.99 4.71 16.35
CA GLN A 121 10.64 3.64 17.30
C GLN A 121 11.88 3.07 17.97
N LYS A 122 12.93 2.79 17.19
CA LYS A 122 14.20 2.30 17.69
C LYS A 122 14.84 3.29 18.67
N ARG A 123 14.85 4.58 18.33
CA ARG A 123 15.42 5.61 19.21
C ARG A 123 14.65 5.73 20.53
N LYS A 124 13.31 5.67 20.50
CA LYS A 124 12.49 5.63 21.72
C LYS A 124 12.81 4.42 22.59
N ARG A 125 12.96 3.24 21.96
CA ARG A 125 13.34 2.02 22.66
C ARG A 125 14.73 2.13 23.29
N GLU A 126 15.70 2.67 22.55
CA GLU A 126 17.05 2.93 23.07
C GLU A 126 17.04 3.95 24.22
N GLU A 127 16.26 5.02 24.13
CA GLU A 127 16.11 6.02 25.21
C GLU A 127 15.52 5.39 26.50
N GLU A 128 14.56 4.47 26.38
CA GLU A 128 14.00 3.71 27.52
C GLU A 128 15.01 2.70 28.10
N GLU A 129 15.87 2.12 27.27
CA GLU A 129 16.88 1.14 27.64
C GLU A 129 18.16 1.77 28.21
N MET A 130 18.49 3.01 27.81
CA MET A 130 19.68 3.74 28.30
C MET A 130 19.63 4.05 29.82
N GLY A 131 18.45 4.02 30.42
CA GLY A 131 18.28 4.26 31.86
C GLY A 131 18.39 3.01 32.74
N ASP A 132 18.16 1.81 32.19
CA ASP A 132 18.11 0.56 32.97
C ASP A 132 18.49 -0.67 32.12
N ALA A 133 19.66 -1.25 32.39
CA ALA A 133 20.16 -2.43 31.71
C ALA A 133 19.28 -3.68 31.95
N MET A 134 18.52 -3.73 33.05
CA MET A 134 17.58 -4.84 33.32
C MET A 134 16.38 -4.77 32.38
N ARG A 135 15.86 -3.57 32.12
CA ARG A 135 14.74 -3.34 31.18
C ARG A 135 15.08 -3.74 29.75
N ALA A 136 16.31 -3.46 29.29
CA ALA A 136 16.79 -3.89 27.98
C ALA A 136 16.85 -5.43 27.86
N LEU A 137 17.27 -6.11 28.93
CA LEU A 137 17.30 -7.58 28.97
C LEU A 137 15.89 -8.18 28.99
N GLU A 138 14.97 -7.59 29.75
CA GLU A 138 13.56 -8.00 29.81
C GLU A 138 12.89 -7.85 28.44
N ASN A 139 13.06 -6.70 27.78
CA ASN A 139 12.53 -6.47 26.43
C ASN A 139 13.05 -7.51 25.42
N ARG A 140 14.35 -7.82 25.45
CA ARG A 140 14.93 -8.84 24.55
C ARG A 140 14.38 -10.23 24.81
N ALA A 141 14.16 -10.59 26.09
CA ALA A 141 13.56 -11.87 26.46
C ALA A 141 12.08 -11.94 26.03
N MET A 142 11.34 -10.85 26.18
CA MET A 142 9.95 -10.74 25.73
C MET A 142 9.82 -10.84 24.21
N ASP A 143 10.67 -10.15 23.45
CA ASP A 143 10.71 -10.26 21.99
C ASP A 143 11.02 -11.70 21.55
N SER A 144 12.04 -12.33 22.17
CA SER A 144 12.40 -13.71 21.87
C SER A 144 11.26 -14.68 22.18
N LYS A 145 10.51 -14.43 23.25
CA LYS A 145 9.32 -15.23 23.59
C LYS A 145 8.20 -15.02 22.56
N GLN A 146 7.92 -13.78 22.18
CA GLN A 146 6.93 -13.48 21.15
C GLN A 146 7.27 -14.15 19.82
N ASP A 147 8.53 -14.09 19.39
CA ASP A 147 8.99 -14.76 18.17
C ASP A 147 8.76 -16.28 18.24
N MET A 148 9.06 -16.92 19.38
CA MET A 148 8.81 -18.35 19.59
C MET A 148 7.31 -18.69 19.59
N ASP A 149 6.48 -17.87 20.22
CA ASP A 149 5.03 -18.05 20.26
C ASP A 149 4.43 -17.89 18.84
N ILE A 150 4.92 -16.93 18.05
CA ILE A 150 4.52 -16.74 16.65
C ILE A 150 4.93 -17.94 15.81
N LEU A 151 6.15 -18.45 15.96
CA LEU A 151 6.61 -19.63 15.22
C LEU A 151 5.79 -20.87 15.57
N ALA A 152 5.46 -21.09 16.84
CA ALA A 152 4.60 -22.19 17.27
C ALA A 152 3.18 -22.08 16.67
N ALA A 153 2.59 -20.88 16.67
CA ALA A 153 1.29 -20.63 16.06
C ALA A 153 1.30 -20.85 14.53
N LEU A 154 2.37 -20.46 13.85
CA LEU A 154 2.55 -20.72 12.42
C LEU A 154 2.68 -22.22 12.12
N GLU A 155 3.37 -22.97 12.97
CA GLU A 155 3.52 -24.42 12.85
C GLU A 155 2.19 -25.15 13.08
N GLU A 156 1.40 -24.72 14.07
CA GLU A 156 0.05 -25.25 14.32
C GLU A 156 -0.86 -25.02 13.10
N MET A 157 -0.90 -23.81 12.56
CA MET A 157 -1.68 -23.49 11.36
C MET A 157 -1.22 -24.32 10.15
N ARG A 158 0.09 -24.50 9.97
CA ARG A 158 0.64 -25.33 8.89
C ARG A 158 0.26 -26.80 9.05
N SER A 159 0.29 -27.32 10.27
CA SER A 159 -0.10 -28.70 10.60
C SER A 159 -1.59 -28.93 10.32
N MET A 160 -2.47 -28.03 10.76
CA MET A 160 -3.89 -28.09 10.44
C MET A 160 -4.14 -28.01 8.93
N LYS A 161 -3.49 -27.08 8.23
CA LYS A 161 -3.61 -26.95 6.77
C LYS A 161 -3.15 -28.21 6.03
N SER A 162 -2.09 -28.86 6.49
CA SER A 162 -1.61 -30.14 5.93
C SER A 162 -2.64 -31.26 6.11
N ARG A 163 -3.27 -31.36 7.29
CA ARG A 163 -4.35 -32.32 7.55
C ARG A 163 -5.58 -32.08 6.67
N HIS A 164 -5.90 -30.81 6.38
CA HIS A 164 -7.03 -30.42 5.54
C HIS A 164 -6.71 -30.36 4.04
N ALA A 165 -5.49 -30.71 3.60
CA ALA A 165 -5.07 -30.60 2.20
C ALA A 165 -5.88 -31.48 1.23
N GLY A 166 -6.52 -32.54 1.72
CA GLY A 166 -7.35 -33.45 0.91
C GLY A 166 -8.83 -33.08 0.80
N VAL A 167 -9.31 -32.06 1.53
CA VAL A 167 -10.73 -31.67 1.55
C VAL A 167 -10.88 -30.32 0.86
N SER A 168 -11.65 -30.25 -0.22
CA SER A 168 -11.91 -28.97 -0.89
C SER A 168 -12.83 -28.09 -0.02
N VAL A 169 -12.67 -26.78 -0.16
CA VAL A 169 -13.47 -25.81 0.62
C VAL A 169 -14.97 -26.00 0.36
N ASP A 170 -15.35 -26.30 -0.88
CA ASP A 170 -16.75 -26.59 -1.25
C ASP A 170 -17.29 -27.88 -0.62
N GLN A 171 -16.49 -28.95 -0.56
CA GLN A 171 -16.90 -30.20 0.10
C GLN A 171 -17.09 -30.01 1.61
N MET A 172 -16.24 -29.20 2.25
CA MET A 172 -16.37 -28.90 3.68
C MET A 172 -17.63 -28.06 3.96
N LEU A 173 -17.95 -27.11 3.08
CA LEU A 173 -19.17 -26.29 3.17
C LEU A 173 -20.44 -27.12 2.95
N GLU A 174 -20.43 -28.10 2.04
CA GLU A 174 -21.55 -29.01 1.83
C GLU A 174 -21.78 -29.92 3.05
N ILE A 175 -20.72 -30.46 3.66
CA ILE A 175 -20.83 -31.27 4.89
C ILE A 175 -21.36 -30.43 6.06
N LEU A 176 -20.92 -29.18 6.20
CA LEU A 176 -21.43 -28.27 7.23
C LEU A 176 -22.90 -27.91 7.01
N LYS A 177 -23.33 -27.66 5.76
CA LYS A 177 -24.74 -27.42 5.43
C LYS A 177 -25.60 -28.65 5.70
N HIS A 178 -25.15 -29.83 5.29
CA HIS A 178 -25.90 -31.08 5.47
C HIS A 178 -26.00 -31.48 6.95
N SER A 179 -24.96 -31.21 7.74
CA SER A 179 -24.98 -31.46 9.19
C SER A 179 -25.76 -30.41 9.97
N ALA A 180 -25.83 -29.16 9.49
CA ALA A 180 -26.73 -28.14 10.03
C ALA A 180 -28.20 -28.51 9.74
N HIS A 181 -28.52 -28.86 8.49
CA HIS A 181 -29.86 -29.29 8.08
C HIS A 181 -30.33 -30.52 8.86
N GLN A 182 -29.48 -31.55 9.03
CA GLN A 182 -29.83 -32.72 9.84
C GLN A 182 -30.04 -32.41 11.33
N LYS A 183 -29.36 -31.41 11.89
CA LYS A 183 -29.57 -31.00 13.27
C LYS A 183 -30.89 -30.25 13.41
N GLU A 184 -31.16 -29.34 12.48
CA GLU A 184 -32.42 -28.59 12.43
C GLU A 184 -33.61 -29.56 12.27
N GLU A 185 -33.54 -30.51 11.32
CA GLU A 185 -34.58 -31.54 11.15
C GLU A 185 -34.80 -32.39 12.40
N LYS A 186 -33.73 -32.78 13.10
CA LYS A 186 -33.84 -33.55 14.36
C LYS A 186 -34.46 -32.73 15.49
N THR A 187 -34.06 -31.47 15.64
CA THR A 187 -34.65 -30.58 16.64
C THR A 187 -36.12 -30.30 16.35
N VAL A 188 -36.49 -30.18 15.08
CA VAL A 188 -37.89 -30.00 14.68
C VAL A 188 -38.69 -31.27 14.95
N ALA A 189 -38.16 -32.45 14.62
CA ALA A 189 -38.84 -33.71 14.92
C ALA A 189 -39.01 -33.97 16.42
N GLU A 190 -38.01 -33.64 17.26
CA GLU A 190 -38.15 -33.73 18.72
C GLU A 190 -39.23 -32.78 19.24
N LEU A 191 -39.32 -31.56 18.71
CA LEU A 191 -40.37 -30.61 19.08
C LEU A 191 -41.75 -31.08 18.60
N ASP A 192 -41.85 -31.68 17.41
CA ASP A 192 -43.10 -32.23 16.89
C ASP A 192 -43.59 -33.43 17.73
N GLU A 193 -42.67 -34.30 18.20
CA GLU A 193 -43.01 -35.40 19.12
C GLU A 193 -43.50 -34.88 20.49
N GLU A 194 -42.85 -33.85 21.03
CA GLU A 194 -43.29 -33.18 22.26
C GLU A 194 -44.68 -32.54 22.09
N ASP A 195 -44.93 -31.90 20.95
CA ASP A 195 -46.23 -31.31 20.61
C ASP A 195 -47.30 -32.38 20.38
N GLU A 196 -46.98 -33.52 19.75
CA GLU A 196 -47.91 -34.65 19.59
C GLU A 196 -48.28 -35.28 20.94
N GLU A 197 -47.33 -35.42 21.87
CA GLU A 197 -47.60 -35.87 23.24
C GLU A 197 -48.45 -34.85 24.02
N LEU A 198 -48.17 -33.56 23.84
CA LEU A 198 -48.95 -32.47 24.43
C LEU A 198 -50.39 -32.47 23.89
N ILE A 199 -50.56 -32.56 22.57
CA ILE A 199 -51.85 -32.65 21.89
C ILE A 199 -52.59 -33.90 22.36
N LYS A 200 -51.93 -35.06 22.49
CA LYS A 200 -52.53 -36.32 22.95
C LYS A 200 -52.96 -36.27 24.42
N SER A 201 -52.24 -35.53 25.26
CA SER A 201 -52.64 -35.27 26.65
C SER A 201 -53.86 -34.34 26.75
N ILE A 202 -54.01 -33.41 25.79
CA ILE A 202 -55.11 -32.43 25.71
C ILE A 202 -56.35 -33.03 25.03
N THR A 203 -56.20 -33.89 24.01
CA THR A 203 -57.31 -34.39 23.18
C THR A 203 -58.15 -35.50 23.79
N PHE A 204 -57.84 -36.02 24.98
CA PHE A 204 -58.67 -37.05 25.63
C PHE A 204 -59.24 -36.68 27.01
N ARG A 205 -59.44 -35.40 27.31
CA ARG A 205 -60.24 -34.97 28.47
C ARG A 205 -61.13 -33.74 28.17
N ASN A 206 -62.36 -34.05 27.76
CA ASN A 206 -63.59 -33.26 27.94
C ASN A 206 -63.64 -31.80 27.42
N SER A 207 -64.46 -31.55 26.39
CA SER A 207 -65.52 -30.53 26.48
C SER A 207 -66.62 -30.75 25.42
N LYS A 208 -67.81 -30.22 25.71
CA LYS A 208 -69.12 -30.61 25.18
C LYS A 208 -69.53 -29.88 23.89
N ASP A 209 -68.59 -29.28 23.16
CA ASP A 209 -68.85 -28.48 21.95
C ASP A 209 -67.83 -28.78 20.84
N TYR A 210 -67.88 -30.00 20.30
CA TYR A 210 -67.13 -30.37 19.08
C TYR A 210 -67.99 -30.03 17.84
N VAL A 211 -67.59 -28.98 17.10
CA VAL A 211 -68.20 -28.63 15.82
C VAL A 211 -67.45 -29.33 14.69
N LYS A 212 -68.11 -30.29 14.03
CA LYS A 212 -67.66 -30.87 12.76
C LYS A 212 -67.84 -29.83 11.64
N ARG A 213 -66.78 -29.58 10.86
CA ARG A 213 -66.89 -28.87 9.57
C ARG A 213 -67.34 -29.90 8.53
N ILE A 214 -68.37 -29.54 7.78
CA ILE A 214 -69.04 -30.35 6.75
C ILE A 214 -68.13 -30.49 5.52
N GLU A 215 -68.17 -31.66 4.88
CA GLU A 215 -67.59 -31.95 3.56
C GLU A 215 -68.47 -31.29 2.49
N ASP A 216 -67.87 -30.44 1.64
CA ASP A 216 -68.47 -29.99 0.39
C ASP A 216 -67.74 -30.73 -0.75
N ASP A 217 -68.40 -31.76 -1.29
CA ASP A 217 -68.10 -32.36 -2.60
C ASP A 217 -68.95 -31.63 -3.64
N ASP A 218 -68.31 -31.00 -4.62
CA ASP A 218 -68.83 -30.84 -5.98
C ASP A 218 -67.61 -30.74 -6.92
N ASP A 219 -67.36 -31.84 -7.63
CA ASP A 219 -66.46 -31.95 -8.78
C ASP A 219 -67.05 -31.16 -9.98
N ASP A 220 -66.19 -30.43 -10.71
CA ASP A 220 -66.34 -30.28 -12.16
C ASP A 220 -64.97 -29.95 -12.80
N ASP A 221 -64.54 -30.84 -13.69
CA ASP A 221 -63.34 -30.78 -14.53
C ASP A 221 -63.40 -29.64 -15.56
N GLU A 222 -62.35 -28.83 -15.68
CA GLU A 222 -61.95 -28.26 -16.98
C GLU A 222 -60.42 -28.18 -17.15
N ASP A 223 -59.97 -28.92 -18.17
CA ASP A 223 -58.64 -28.95 -18.80
C ASP A 223 -58.26 -27.60 -19.41
N PHE A 224 -57.11 -27.03 -19.02
CA PHE A 224 -56.40 -26.04 -19.83
C PHE A 224 -54.87 -26.20 -19.74
N GLY A 225 -54.35 -27.05 -20.62
CA GLY A 225 -53.23 -26.78 -21.54
C GLY A 225 -52.02 -25.93 -21.09
N ILE A 226 -50.87 -26.60 -20.98
CA ILE A 226 -49.53 -26.00 -21.04
C ILE A 226 -49.29 -25.38 -22.43
N PRO A 227 -48.63 -24.20 -22.53
CA PRO A 227 -47.46 -24.15 -23.41
C PRO A 227 -46.29 -23.28 -22.89
N GLY A 228 -45.09 -23.86 -22.97
CA GLY A 228 -43.87 -23.25 -23.53
C GLY A 228 -43.27 -21.96 -22.93
N LYS A 229 -42.06 -22.08 -22.36
CA LYS A 229 -40.99 -21.05 -22.43
C LYS A 229 -40.55 -20.83 -23.90
N PRO A 230 -39.77 -19.78 -24.32
CA PRO A 230 -38.90 -18.88 -23.53
C PRO A 230 -38.89 -17.39 -23.97
N THR A 231 -38.17 -16.51 -23.25
CA THR A 231 -37.08 -15.64 -23.78
C THR A 231 -36.59 -14.61 -22.74
N ASP A 232 -35.27 -14.62 -22.58
CA ASP A 232 -34.30 -13.54 -22.33
C ASP A 232 -34.78 -12.16 -21.84
N GLY A 233 -34.23 -11.75 -20.70
CA GLY A 233 -34.35 -10.41 -20.15
C GLY A 233 -33.25 -10.16 -19.10
N SER A 234 -32.09 -9.77 -19.59
CA SER A 234 -30.91 -9.30 -18.87
C SER A 234 -31.21 -8.43 -17.64
N PHE A 235 -30.70 -8.81 -16.47
CA PHE A 235 -30.34 -7.87 -15.42
C PHE A 235 -28.89 -8.08 -15.00
N SER A 236 -28.05 -7.21 -15.55
CA SER A 236 -26.64 -7.05 -15.22
C SER A 236 -26.49 -6.52 -13.79
N PHE A 237 -25.91 -7.32 -12.90
CA PHE A 237 -25.22 -6.78 -11.73
C PHE A 237 -23.75 -7.19 -11.81
N CYS A 238 -22.93 -6.18 -12.12
CA CYS A 238 -21.51 -6.31 -12.35
C CYS A 238 -20.79 -6.58 -11.01
N ARG A 239 -20.24 -7.78 -10.84
CA ARG A 239 -19.10 -8.02 -9.95
C ARG A 239 -17.83 -7.79 -10.78
N SER A 240 -17.08 -6.75 -10.43
CA SER A 240 -15.69 -6.60 -10.88
C SER A 240 -14.78 -6.82 -9.69
N MET A 241 -14.31 -8.05 -9.53
CA MET A 241 -13.13 -8.35 -8.74
C MET A 241 -12.52 -9.59 -9.37
N ASP A 242 -11.47 -9.38 -10.17
CA ASP A 242 -10.19 -10.07 -10.04
C ASP A 242 -9.35 -9.88 -11.31
N LEU A 243 -8.31 -9.07 -11.16
CA LEU A 243 -7.13 -9.07 -12.01
C LEU A 243 -5.93 -9.18 -11.08
N LEU A 244 -5.54 -10.42 -10.77
CA LEU A 244 -4.22 -10.74 -10.25
C LEU A 244 -3.95 -12.24 -10.46
N ASN A 245 -3.40 -12.57 -11.63
CA ASN A 245 -2.10 -13.26 -11.72
C ASN A 245 -1.74 -13.59 -13.17
N GLN A 246 -0.70 -12.92 -13.68
CA GLN A 246 0.37 -13.58 -14.43
C GLN A 246 1.60 -12.66 -14.56
N CYS A 247 2.75 -13.26 -14.22
CA CYS A 247 4.13 -12.76 -14.15
C CYS A 247 4.54 -12.03 -12.86
#